data_AF-A0A7W1BIM3-F1
#
_entry.id   AF-A0A7W1BIM3-F1
#
_cell.length_a   1.000
_cell.length_b   1.000
_cell.length_c   1.000
_cell.angle_alpha   90.00
_cell.angle_beta   90.00
_cell.angle_gamma   90.00
#
_symmetry.space_group_name_H-M   'P 1'
#
loop_
_entity.id
_entity.type
_entity.pdbx_description
1 polymer ?
#
loop_
_entity_poly.entity_id
_entity_poly.type
_entity_poly.pdbx_seq_one_letter_code
_entity_poly.pdbx_strand_id
1 'polypeptide(L)'
;MSAISGQAGPRFRLLGSRAAYVKYGYDVQEATLRAGAQPGEDWGEEPRAAWGLLGAGEDLQPVPSEAGSYQQFYQGVVAAISDGGSPPVDARDAVAGLEIIEAAQRSATERQVITLPARDPRV
;
A
#
# COMPACT_ATOMS: atom_id res chain seq x y z
N MET A 1 -2.12 7.95 -7.97
CA MET A 1 -1.47 9.20 -8.45
C MET A 1 -1.46 9.17 -9.97
N SER A 2 -1.78 10.29 -10.62
CA SER A 2 -1.71 10.36 -12.08
C SER A 2 -0.25 10.59 -12.50
N ALA A 3 0.30 9.68 -13.32
CA ALA A 3 1.67 9.78 -13.83
C ALA A 3 1.90 11.00 -14.75
N ILE A 4 0.82 11.68 -15.17
CA ILE A 4 0.86 12.86 -16.03
C ILE A 4 0.59 14.17 -15.26
N SER A 5 0.43 14.13 -13.94
CA SER A 5 0.24 15.34 -13.15
C SER A 5 1.57 16.05 -12.93
N GLY A 6 1.66 17.34 -13.25
CA GLY A 6 2.88 18.14 -13.06
C GLY A 6 3.28 18.31 -11.58
N GLN A 7 2.34 18.08 -10.65
CA GLN A 7 2.62 17.98 -9.22
C GLN A 7 1.92 16.74 -8.67
N ALA A 8 2.70 15.86 -8.04
CA ALA A 8 2.14 14.67 -7.42
C ALA A 8 1.21 15.06 -6.26
N GLY A 9 -0.03 14.56 -6.30
CA GLY A 9 -0.93 14.60 -5.16
C GLY A 9 -0.48 13.68 -4.02
N PRO A 10 -1.19 13.68 -2.88
CA PRO A 10 -0.87 12.79 -1.77
C PRO A 10 -0.95 11.32 -2.19
N ARG A 11 -0.08 10.48 -1.61
CA ARG A 11 -0.11 9.03 -1.81
C ARG A 11 -1.36 8.44 -1.17
N PHE A 12 -1.66 8.87 0.05
CA PHE A 12 -2.87 8.50 0.78
C PHE A 12 -3.65 9.75 1.18
N ARG A 13 -4.96 9.70 0.93
CA ARG A 13 -5.94 10.66 1.44
C ARG A 13 -7.16 9.89 1.91
N LEU A 14 -7.23 9.67 3.22
CA LEU A 14 -8.33 8.96 3.87
C LEU A 14 -9.21 10.00 4.55
N LEU A 15 -10.52 9.95 4.27
CA LEU A 15 -11.50 10.89 4.80
C LEU A 15 -12.48 10.14 5.68
N GLY A 16 -12.49 10.46 6.97
CA GLY A 16 -13.52 10.05 7.90
C GLY A 16 -14.45 11.21 8.25
N SER A 17 -15.53 10.91 8.94
CA SER A 17 -16.48 11.92 9.42
C SER A 17 -15.91 12.86 10.50
N ARG A 18 -14.83 12.46 11.17
CA ARG A 18 -14.22 13.19 12.30
C ARG A 18 -12.81 13.70 12.03
N ALA A 19 -12.11 13.11 11.07
CA ALA A 19 -10.72 13.44 10.76
C ALA A 19 -10.37 12.95 9.35
N ALA A 20 -9.31 13.53 8.79
CA ALA A 20 -8.64 13.05 7.59
C ALA A 20 -7.20 12.65 7.90
N TYR A 21 -6.69 11.68 7.17
CA TYR A 21 -5.27 11.33 7.14
C TYR A 21 -4.71 11.60 5.74
N VAL A 22 -3.63 12.37 5.67
CA VAL A 22 -2.93 12.67 4.42
C VAL A 22 -1.45 12.32 4.56
N LYS A 23 -0.96 11.49 3.63
CA LYS A 23 0.46 11.13 3.55
C LYS A 23 0.99 11.31 2.14
N TYR A 24 2.18 11.91 2.07
CA TYR A 24 2.97 12.07 0.85
C TYR A 24 4.16 11.12 0.86
N GLY A 25 4.84 11.02 -0.28
CA GLY A 25 6.04 10.18 -0.42
C GLY A 25 5.72 8.70 -0.61
N TYR A 26 6.79 7.94 -0.83
CA TYR A 26 6.79 6.48 -0.97
C TYR A 26 7.57 5.86 0.20
N ASP A 27 7.39 4.56 0.39
CA ASP A 27 8.25 3.77 1.26
C ASP A 27 9.73 3.91 0.84
N VAL A 28 10.62 3.97 1.84
CA VAL A 28 12.05 4.24 1.62
C VAL A 28 12.85 3.01 1.18
N GLN A 29 12.35 1.80 1.44
CA GLN A 29 13.13 0.56 1.32
C GLN A 29 13.59 0.30 -0.11
N GLU A 30 12.75 0.59 -1.12
CA GLU A 30 13.15 0.37 -2.51
C GLU A 30 14.35 1.26 -2.91
N ALA A 31 14.33 2.53 -2.51
CA ALA A 31 15.44 3.45 -2.77
C ALA A 31 16.69 3.03 -1.98
N THR A 32 16.53 2.63 -0.73
CA THR A 32 17.61 2.13 0.14
C THR A 32 18.27 0.86 -0.42
N LEU A 33 17.48 -0.11 -0.89
CA LEU A 33 17.98 -1.31 -1.56
C LEU A 33 18.71 -0.97 -2.86
N ARG A 34 18.16 -0.05 -3.66
CA ARG A 34 18.78 0.42 -4.90
C ARG A 34 20.13 1.12 -4.66
N ALA A 35 20.30 1.75 -3.50
CA ALA A 35 21.56 2.32 -3.06
C ALA A 35 22.57 1.28 -2.53
N GLY A 36 22.20 -0.01 -2.52
CA GLY A 36 23.07 -1.11 -2.12
C GLY A 36 23.08 -1.40 -0.62
N ALA A 37 22.24 -0.73 0.17
CA ALA A 37 22.11 -1.02 1.59
C ALA A 37 21.31 -2.31 1.83
N GLN A 38 21.60 -2.96 2.96
CA GLN A 38 20.91 -4.18 3.39
C GLN A 38 20.09 -3.91 4.66
N PRO A 39 19.05 -4.72 4.92
CA PRO A 39 18.30 -4.66 6.17
C PRO A 39 19.18 -4.75 7.41
N GLY A 40 19.02 -3.80 8.32
CA GLY A 40 19.72 -3.70 9.60
C GLY A 40 18.89 -2.95 10.64
N GLU A 41 19.56 -2.31 11.59
CA GLU A 41 18.93 -1.39 12.56
C GLU A 41 18.26 -0.21 11.81
N ASP A 42 17.10 0.24 12.31
CA ASP A 42 16.26 1.29 11.73
C ASP A 42 15.77 1.04 10.27
N TRP A 43 15.81 -0.20 9.78
CA TRP A 43 15.39 -0.50 8.42
C TRP A 43 13.92 -0.15 8.16
N GLY A 44 13.67 0.60 7.09
CA GLY A 44 12.32 0.96 6.66
C GLY A 44 11.68 2.06 7.50
N GLU A 45 12.41 2.62 8.49
CA GLU A 45 11.96 3.79 9.22
C GLU A 45 11.96 5.04 8.33
N GLU A 46 10.89 5.83 8.46
CA GLU A 46 10.77 7.09 7.75
C GLU A 46 11.09 8.27 8.67
N PRO A 47 11.77 9.32 8.17
CA PRO A 47 11.99 10.53 8.94
C PRO A 47 10.66 11.21 9.25
N ARG A 48 10.57 11.92 10.40
CA ARG A 48 9.36 12.63 10.85
C ARG A 48 8.72 13.53 9.79
N ALA A 49 9.52 14.11 8.89
CA ALA A 49 9.03 14.96 7.80
C ALA A 49 8.21 14.21 6.73
N ALA A 50 8.34 12.87 6.64
CA ALA A 50 7.62 12.01 5.71
C ALA A 50 6.37 11.35 6.32
N TRP A 51 6.19 11.51 7.65
CA TRP A 51 5.02 10.99 8.36
C TRP A 51 3.73 11.64 7.84
N GLY A 52 2.64 10.88 7.89
CA GLY A 52 1.34 11.41 7.53
C GLY A 52 0.77 12.32 8.62
N LEU A 53 -0.09 13.25 8.21
CA LEU A 53 -0.81 14.15 9.12
C LEU A 53 -2.23 13.63 9.34
N LEU A 54 -2.65 13.52 10.60
CA LEU A 54 -4.00 13.15 11.01
C LEU A 54 -4.66 14.33 11.73
N GLY A 55 -5.90 14.63 11.39
CA GLY A 55 -6.64 15.65 12.12
C GLY A 55 -7.82 16.25 11.37
N ALA A 56 -8.32 17.38 11.86
CA ALA A 56 -9.44 18.11 11.27
C ALA A 56 -9.21 19.62 11.39
N GLY A 57 -9.53 20.37 10.33
CA GLY A 57 -9.26 21.81 10.29
C GLY A 57 -7.76 22.10 10.43
N GLU A 58 -7.41 22.98 11.36
CA GLU A 58 -6.03 23.34 11.66
C GLU A 58 -5.37 22.40 12.68
N ASP A 59 -6.15 21.56 13.36
CA ASP A 59 -5.66 20.61 14.36
C ASP A 59 -5.08 19.35 13.69
N LEU A 60 -3.89 19.49 13.12
CA LEU A 60 -3.15 18.42 12.43
C LEU A 60 -1.99 17.92 13.28
N GLN A 61 -1.87 16.61 13.44
CA GLN A 61 -0.78 15.97 14.16
C GLN A 61 -0.05 14.97 13.27
N PRO A 62 1.30 14.99 13.24
CA PRO A 62 2.07 13.98 12.54
C PRO A 62 1.97 12.64 13.26
N VAL A 63 1.71 11.57 12.51
CA VAL A 63 1.58 10.21 13.00
C VAL A 63 2.79 9.40 12.53
N PRO A 64 3.62 8.85 13.45
CA PRO A 64 4.72 7.96 13.09
C PRO A 64 4.29 6.89 12.11
N SER A 65 5.04 6.73 11.02
CA SER A 65 4.86 5.61 10.12
C SER A 65 5.52 4.38 10.71
N GLU A 66 4.79 3.26 10.69
CA GLU A 66 5.37 1.94 10.97
C GLU A 66 6.53 1.68 9.99
N ALA A 67 7.61 1.10 10.50
CA ALA A 67 8.77 0.77 9.68
C ALA A 67 8.38 -0.25 8.61
N GLY A 68 8.71 0.06 7.36
CA GLY A 68 8.49 -0.87 6.25
C GLY A 68 9.33 -2.14 6.43
N SER A 69 8.72 -3.31 6.21
CA SER A 69 9.40 -4.59 6.48
C SER A 69 9.14 -5.63 5.39
N TYR A 70 9.77 -5.45 4.22
CA TYR A 70 9.68 -6.41 3.12
C TYR A 70 10.19 -7.82 3.48
N GLN A 71 11.01 -7.93 4.52
CA GLN A 71 11.53 -9.22 5.01
C GLN A 71 10.43 -10.12 5.57
N GLN A 72 9.36 -9.53 6.13
CA GLN A 72 8.23 -10.31 6.67
C GLN A 72 7.58 -11.19 5.61
N PHE A 73 7.57 -10.75 4.34
CA PHE A 73 7.10 -11.58 3.24
C PHE A 73 7.93 -12.87 3.13
N TYR A 74 9.25 -12.77 3.07
CA TYR A 74 10.12 -13.94 2.93
C TYR A 74 10.12 -14.83 4.18
N GLN A 75 10.02 -14.24 5.37
CA GLN A 75 9.83 -15.01 6.61
C GLN A 75 8.54 -15.84 6.55
N GLY A 76 7.44 -15.25 6.08
CA GLY A 76 6.18 -15.97 5.87
C GLY A 76 6.27 -17.07 4.82
N VAL A 77 7.00 -16.83 3.71
CA VAL A 77 7.25 -17.87 2.70
C VAL A 77 8.03 -19.04 3.29
N VAL A 78 9.09 -18.76 4.05
CA VAL A 78 9.89 -19.81 4.72
C VAL A 78 9.01 -20.61 5.67
N ALA A 79 8.23 -19.95 6.54
CA ALA A 79 7.32 -20.63 7.45
C ALA A 79 6.29 -21.52 6.72
N ALA A 80 5.67 -21.01 5.66
CA ALA A 80 4.69 -21.78 4.89
C ALA A 80 5.30 -23.03 4.23
N ILE A 81 6.54 -22.95 3.75
CA ILE A 81 7.26 -24.07 3.14
C ILE A 81 7.75 -25.07 4.20
N SER A 82 8.33 -24.58 5.30
CA SER A 82 8.99 -25.40 6.31
C SER A 82 8.00 -26.06 7.28
N ASP A 83 7.03 -25.31 7.77
CA ASP A 83 6.13 -25.75 8.84
C ASP A 83 4.77 -26.21 8.30
N GLY A 84 4.50 -25.93 7.02
CA GLY A 84 3.19 -26.09 6.41
C GLY A 84 2.23 -24.99 6.87
N GLY A 85 1.50 -24.40 5.93
CA GLY A 85 0.55 -23.33 6.24
C GLY A 85 0.17 -22.51 5.02
N SER A 86 -0.64 -21.48 5.25
CA SER A 86 -0.98 -20.53 4.19
C SER A 86 0.22 -19.66 3.85
N PRO A 87 0.45 -19.34 2.55
CA PRO A 87 1.46 -18.37 2.16
C PRO A 87 1.14 -16.97 2.73
N PRO A 88 2.12 -16.07 2.85
CA PRO A 88 1.91 -14.71 3.35
C PRO A 88 1.01 -13.85 2.45
N VAL A 89 0.80 -14.28 1.19
CA VAL A 89 -0.16 -13.71 0.25
C VAL A 89 -0.87 -14.87 -0.44
N ASP A 90 -2.20 -14.92 -0.37
CA ASP A 90 -2.98 -15.92 -1.08
C ASP A 90 -2.95 -15.63 -2.59
N ALA A 91 -2.77 -16.66 -3.42
CA ALA A 91 -2.83 -16.51 -4.88
C ALA A 91 -4.17 -15.92 -5.35
N ARG A 92 -5.27 -16.16 -4.61
CA ARG A 92 -6.59 -15.60 -4.88
C ARG A 92 -6.64 -14.07 -4.75
N ASP A 93 -5.78 -13.48 -3.92
CA ASP A 93 -5.67 -12.03 -3.77
C ASP A 93 -5.01 -11.41 -5.00
N ALA A 94 -4.00 -12.07 -5.56
CA ALA A 94 -3.38 -11.64 -6.82
C ALA A 94 -4.39 -11.69 -7.99
N VAL A 95 -5.21 -12.74 -8.06
CA VAL A 95 -6.30 -12.84 -9.04
C VAL A 95 -7.31 -11.71 -8.83
N ALA A 96 -7.65 -11.36 -7.59
CA ALA A 96 -8.54 -10.23 -7.28
C ALA A 96 -8.00 -8.90 -7.84
N GLY A 97 -6.70 -8.66 -7.66
CA GLY A 97 -6.03 -7.48 -8.22
C GLY A 97 -6.13 -7.44 -9.74
N LEU A 98 -5.93 -8.58 -10.41
CA LEU A 98 -6.03 -8.69 -11.87
C LEU A 98 -7.46 -8.43 -12.38
N GLU A 99 -8.49 -8.98 -11.72
CA GLU A 99 -9.90 -8.72 -12.07
C GLU A 99 -10.25 -7.24 -12.01
N ILE A 100 -9.72 -6.50 -11.02
CA ILE A 100 -9.91 -5.05 -10.91
C ILE A 100 -9.22 -4.33 -12.07
N ILE A 101 -7.99 -4.72 -12.42
CA ILE A 101 -7.25 -4.15 -13.55
C ILE A 101 -8.00 -4.35 -14.86
N GLU A 102 -8.49 -5.57 -15.11
CA GLU A 102 -9.28 -5.91 -16.30
C GLU A 102 -10.59 -5.11 -16.36
N ALA A 103 -11.31 -5.01 -15.25
CA ALA A 103 -12.53 -4.21 -15.17
C ALA A 103 -12.26 -2.72 -15.43
N ALA A 104 -11.15 -2.17 -14.92
CA ALA A 104 -10.75 -0.80 -15.17
C ALA A 104 -10.41 -0.54 -16.65
N GLN A 105 -9.69 -1.46 -17.29
CA GLN A 105 -9.38 -1.38 -18.73
C GLN A 105 -10.64 -1.45 -19.59
N ARG A 106 -11.56 -2.36 -19.27
CA ARG A 106 -12.86 -2.46 -19.93
C ARG A 106 -13.69 -1.20 -19.74
N SER A 107 -13.77 -0.69 -18.51
CA SER A 107 -14.46 0.56 -18.19
C SER A 107 -13.93 1.74 -19.02
N ALA A 108 -12.61 1.86 -19.16
CA ALA A 108 -11.99 2.92 -19.96
C ALA A 108 -12.31 2.81 -21.46
N THR A 109 -12.34 1.59 -21.99
CA THR A 109 -12.66 1.31 -23.41
C THR A 109 -14.14 1.55 -23.73
N GLU A 110 -15.03 0.99 -22.91
CA GLU A 110 -16.48 1.01 -23.13
C GLU A 110 -17.15 2.29 -22.62
N ARG A 111 -16.43 3.08 -21.80
CA ARG A 111 -16.93 4.28 -21.10
C ARG A 111 -18.15 3.99 -20.24
N GLN A 112 -18.13 2.86 -19.56
CA GLN A 112 -19.21 2.41 -18.69
C GLN A 112 -18.66 1.94 -17.34
N VAL A 113 -19.52 2.01 -16.32
CA VAL A 113 -19.21 1.43 -15.02
C VAL A 113 -19.30 -0.09 -15.12
N ILE A 114 -18.23 -0.77 -14.71
CA ILE A 114 -18.18 -2.22 -14.68
C ILE A 114 -18.47 -2.71 -13.25
N THR A 115 -19.57 -3.42 -13.07
CA THR A 115 -19.89 -4.09 -11.80
C THR A 115 -19.02 -5.32 -11.65
N LEU A 116 -18.27 -5.39 -10.55
CA LEU A 116 -17.53 -6.59 -10.16
C LEU A 116 -18.48 -7.58 -9.45
N PRO A 117 -18.30 -8.89 -9.64
CA PRO A 117 -19.04 -9.89 -8.89
C PRO A 117 -18.78 -9.74 -7.39
N ALA A 118 -19.80 -10.00 -6.57
CA ALA A 118 -19.62 -10.06 -5.12
C ALA A 118 -18.67 -11.22 -4.80
N ARG A 119 -17.57 -10.93 -4.09
CA ARG A 119 -16.69 -11.97 -3.55
C ARG A 119 -17.21 -12.42 -2.19
N ASP A 120 -17.15 -13.73 -1.93
CA ASP A 120 -17.39 -14.26 -0.59
C ASP A 120 -16.14 -13.94 0.27
N PRO A 121 -16.24 -13.14 1.33
CA PRO A 121 -15.10 -12.84 2.19
C PRO A 121 -14.59 -14.05 2.99
N ARG A 122 -15.26 -15.20 2.90
CA ARG A 122 -14.90 -16.46 3.58
C ARG A 122 -14.18 -17.46 2.67
N VAL A 123 -13.96 -17.14 1.39
CA VAL A 123 -13.34 -18.03 0.39
C VAL A 123 -12.14 -17.35 -0.28
#